data_AF-A0A838USK8-F1
#
_entry.id   AF-A0A838USK8-F1
#
_cell.length_a   1.000
_cell.length_b   1.000
_cell.length_c   1.000
_cell.angle_alpha   90.00
_cell.angle_beta   90.00
_cell.angle_gamma   90.00
#
_symmetry.space_group_name_H-M   'P 1'
#
loop_
_entity.id
_entity.type
_entity.pdbx_description
1 polymer ?
#
loop_
_entity_poly.entity_id
_entity_poly.type
_entity_poly.pdbx_seq_one_letter_code
_entity_poly.pdbx_strand_id
1 'polypeptide(L)'
;MLEFASSISPQSAQRGYLPLGAYSIIGDCRTAALVGADASIDWCCLPDFDSHAVLSRIIGAPRGGYLALTEPENGASPVALRQAYLPDTAILMTEVQLNTGRLLVTDFMPMHGIMPLNGHGDDPCIVRQITALEGECQFAVRFKV
;
A
#
# COMPACT_ATOMS: atom_id res chain seq x y z
N MET A 1 13.12 18.65 1.02
CA MET A 1 11.66 18.48 0.81
C MET A 1 11.53 17.69 -0.47
N LEU A 2 10.99 16.47 -0.44
CA LEU A 2 10.85 15.65 -1.65
C LEU A 2 9.79 16.27 -2.55
N GLU A 3 10.12 16.55 -3.81
CA GLU A 3 9.17 17.02 -4.82
C GLU A 3 8.42 15.82 -5.38
N PHE A 4 7.09 15.81 -5.19
CA PHE A 4 6.21 14.77 -5.71
C PHE A 4 5.78 15.19 -7.13
N ALA A 5 6.25 14.48 -8.16
CA ALA A 5 5.75 14.68 -9.51
C ALA A 5 4.33 14.09 -9.61
N SER A 6 3.35 14.95 -9.89
CA SER A 6 1.91 14.68 -10.06
C SER A 6 1.22 13.90 -8.93
N SER A 7 0.45 14.62 -8.10
CA SER A 7 -0.42 14.02 -7.09
C SER A 7 -1.65 13.38 -7.74
N ILE A 8 -1.89 12.08 -7.50
CA ILE A 8 -3.22 11.50 -7.67
C ILE A 8 -4.13 12.14 -6.62
N SER A 9 -5.23 12.79 -7.06
CA SER A 9 -6.18 13.38 -6.11
C SER A 9 -6.82 12.28 -5.26
N PRO A 10 -6.97 12.48 -3.94
CA PRO A 10 -7.58 11.50 -3.07
C PRO A 10 -9.04 11.24 -3.48
N GLN A 11 -9.34 10.00 -3.87
CA GLN A 11 -10.70 9.57 -4.18
C GLN A 11 -11.24 8.72 -3.03
N SER A 12 -12.44 9.03 -2.56
CA SER A 12 -13.09 8.31 -1.46
C SER A 12 -13.64 6.96 -1.93
N ALA A 13 -13.55 5.94 -1.07
CA ALA A 13 -14.13 4.63 -1.36
C ALA A 13 -15.67 4.70 -1.47
N GLN A 14 -16.23 4.08 -2.50
CA GLN A 14 -17.67 3.93 -2.70
C GLN A 14 -18.05 2.45 -2.60
N ARG A 15 -19.06 2.11 -1.77
CA ARG A 15 -19.46 0.71 -1.50
C ARG A 15 -18.32 -0.21 -1.04
N GLY A 16 -17.29 0.36 -0.40
CA GLY A 16 -16.11 -0.37 0.08
C GLY A 16 -15.00 -0.57 -0.96
N TYR A 17 -15.10 0.06 -2.14
CA TYR A 17 -14.08 0.00 -3.20
C TYR A 17 -13.52 1.38 -3.47
N LEU A 18 -12.20 1.47 -3.67
CA LEU A 18 -11.62 2.64 -4.32
C LEU A 18 -11.89 2.55 -5.84
N PRO A 19 -11.99 3.70 -6.53
CA PRO A 19 -12.02 3.71 -7.98
C PRO A 19 -10.71 3.18 -8.55
N LEU A 20 -10.76 2.52 -9.71
CA LEU A 20 -9.58 1.88 -10.29
C LEU A 20 -8.40 2.83 -10.48
N GLY A 21 -8.67 4.08 -10.87
CA GLY A 21 -7.64 5.12 -11.04
C GLY A 21 -7.02 5.65 -9.74
N ALA A 22 -7.47 5.19 -8.58
CA ALA A 22 -6.88 5.50 -7.28
C ALA A 22 -5.90 4.42 -6.80
N TYR A 23 -5.57 3.43 -7.64
CA TYR A 23 -4.57 2.42 -7.35
C TYR A 23 -3.28 2.67 -8.12
N SER A 24 -2.16 2.46 -7.44
CA SER A 24 -0.81 2.41 -8.00
C SER A 24 -0.28 0.98 -7.93
N ILE A 25 0.66 0.63 -8.80
CA ILE A 25 1.25 -0.72 -8.89
C ILE A 25 2.68 -0.75 -8.32
N ILE A 26 3.01 -1.78 -7.54
CA ILE A 26 4.39 -2.12 -7.18
C ILE A 26 4.68 -3.55 -7.63
N GLY A 27 5.93 -3.89 -7.92
CA GLY A 27 6.29 -5.23 -8.41
C GLY A 27 7.79 -5.47 -8.40
N ASP A 28 8.17 -6.75 -8.51
CA ASP A 28 9.56 -7.26 -8.43
C ASP A 28 9.98 -8.02 -9.70
N CYS A 29 9.32 -7.74 -10.82
CA CYS A 29 9.43 -8.41 -12.12
C CYS A 29 8.92 -9.86 -12.17
N ARG A 30 8.48 -10.45 -11.06
CA ARG A 30 7.84 -11.78 -11.02
C ARG A 30 6.35 -11.68 -10.73
N THR A 31 5.99 -10.79 -9.82
CA THR A 31 4.60 -10.48 -9.47
C THR A 31 4.42 -9.00 -9.16
N ALA A 32 3.19 -8.61 -8.84
CA ALA A 32 2.81 -7.24 -8.53
C ALA A 32 1.66 -7.16 -7.53
N ALA A 33 1.59 -6.02 -6.84
CA ALA A 33 0.51 -5.66 -5.93
C ALA A 33 -0.09 -4.29 -6.30
N LEU A 34 -1.38 -4.12 -6.01
CA LEU A 34 -2.08 -2.83 -6.16
C LEU A 34 -2.24 -2.16 -4.80
N VAL A 35 -1.73 -0.94 -4.72
CA VAL A 35 -1.76 -0.08 -3.53
C VAL A 35 -2.73 1.07 -3.76
N GLY A 36 -3.75 1.19 -2.92
CA GLY A 36 -4.73 2.28 -2.98
C GLY A 36 -4.15 3.60 -2.51
N ALA A 37 -4.77 4.71 -2.92
CA ALA A 37 -4.42 6.06 -2.47
C ALA A 37 -4.54 6.23 -0.93
N ASP A 38 -5.33 5.40 -0.25
CA ASP A 38 -5.45 5.32 1.21
C ASP A 38 -4.34 4.46 1.87
N ALA A 39 -3.30 4.10 1.12
CA ALA A 39 -2.21 3.20 1.51
C ALA A 39 -2.67 1.77 1.83
N SER A 40 -3.86 1.35 1.41
CA SER A 40 -4.24 -0.07 1.47
C SER A 40 -3.56 -0.89 0.36
N ILE A 41 -3.31 -2.18 0.59
CA ILE A 41 -2.93 -3.14 -0.45
C ILE A 41 -4.11 -4.06 -0.65
N ASP A 42 -4.72 -3.99 -1.84
CA ASP A 42 -6.03 -4.58 -2.11
C ASP A 42 -5.99 -5.73 -3.11
N TRP A 43 -4.85 -5.89 -3.77
CA TRP A 43 -4.60 -6.96 -4.72
C TRP A 43 -3.14 -7.40 -4.62
N CYS A 44 -2.92 -8.71 -4.59
CA CYS A 44 -1.61 -9.31 -4.71
C CYS A 44 -1.77 -10.78 -5.06
N CYS A 45 -1.10 -11.23 -6.13
CA CYS A 45 -0.96 -12.65 -6.46
C CYS A 45 0.42 -13.11 -6.01
N LEU A 46 0.52 -14.23 -5.31
CA LEU A 46 1.80 -14.79 -4.90
C LEU A 46 1.83 -16.30 -5.20
N PRO A 47 2.99 -16.85 -5.60
CA PRO A 47 4.26 -16.14 -5.82
C PRO A 47 4.36 -15.48 -7.20
N ASP A 48 3.57 -15.91 -8.18
CA ASP A 48 3.65 -15.42 -9.55
C ASP A 48 2.44 -14.53 -9.91
N PHE A 49 2.59 -13.68 -10.93
CA PHE A 49 1.57 -12.71 -11.33
C PHE A 49 0.19 -13.34 -11.66
N ASP A 50 0.18 -14.57 -12.16
CA ASP A 50 -1.01 -15.35 -12.52
C ASP A 50 -1.43 -16.39 -11.46
N SER A 51 -0.76 -16.39 -10.29
CA SER A 51 -1.14 -17.24 -9.15
C SER A 51 -2.46 -16.79 -8.51
N HIS A 52 -2.94 -17.59 -7.55
CA HIS A 52 -4.09 -17.20 -6.74
C HIS A 52 -3.85 -15.87 -6.01
N ALA A 53 -4.85 -14.99 -6.06
CA ALA A 53 -4.81 -13.72 -5.38
C ALA A 53 -4.93 -13.92 -3.84
N VAL A 54 -3.84 -13.67 -3.11
CA VAL A 54 -3.83 -13.69 -1.64
C VAL A 54 -4.55 -12.48 -1.05
N LEU A 55 -4.55 -11.36 -1.78
CA LEU A 55 -5.36 -10.17 -1.50
C LEU A 55 -6.27 -9.92 -2.70
N SER A 56 -7.54 -9.62 -2.46
CA SER A 56 -8.57 -9.55 -3.51
C SER A 56 -9.70 -8.56 -3.22
N ARG A 57 -9.47 -7.57 -2.36
CA ARG A 57 -10.47 -6.57 -1.96
C ARG A 57 -11.01 -5.79 -3.16
N ILE A 58 -10.22 -5.57 -4.22
CA ILE A 58 -10.65 -4.84 -5.42
C ILE A 58 -11.84 -5.47 -6.17
N ILE A 59 -12.01 -6.80 -6.13
CA ILE A 59 -13.12 -7.51 -6.81
C ILE A 59 -14.16 -8.09 -5.84
N GLY A 60 -13.93 -7.99 -4.52
CA GLY A 60 -14.79 -8.63 -3.54
C GLY A 60 -14.73 -8.00 -2.17
N ALA A 61 -14.86 -6.68 -2.04
CA ALA A 61 -14.58 -5.92 -0.82
C ALA A 61 -15.10 -6.53 0.51
N PRO A 62 -16.32 -7.10 0.60
CA PRO A 62 -16.77 -7.72 1.84
C PRO A 62 -15.97 -8.97 2.25
N ARG A 63 -15.41 -9.73 1.29
CA ARG A 63 -14.77 -11.03 1.51
C ARG A 63 -13.27 -11.04 1.21
N GLY A 64 -12.83 -10.28 0.22
CA GLY A 64 -11.45 -10.25 -0.25
C GLY A 64 -10.46 -9.78 0.80
N GLY A 65 -9.26 -10.37 0.73
CA GLY A 65 -8.15 -10.02 1.58
C GLY A 65 -7.57 -8.64 1.27
N TYR A 66 -6.97 -8.01 2.27
CA TYR A 66 -6.30 -6.71 2.19
C TYR A 66 -5.27 -6.53 3.32
N LEU A 67 -4.34 -5.60 3.10
CA LEU A 67 -3.49 -5.01 4.15
C LEU A 67 -3.79 -3.52 4.24
N ALA A 68 -4.21 -3.02 5.40
CA ALA A 68 -4.56 -1.61 5.57
C ALA A 68 -4.03 -1.02 6.88
N LEU A 69 -3.77 0.29 6.87
CA LEU A 69 -3.63 1.09 8.08
C LEU A 69 -5.02 1.62 8.44
N THR A 70 -5.36 1.65 9.73
CA THR A 70 -6.64 2.16 10.23
C THR A 70 -6.45 2.92 11.53
N GLU A 71 -7.35 3.85 11.81
CA GLU A 71 -7.48 4.49 13.11
C GLU A 71 -7.81 3.44 14.20
N PRO A 72 -7.10 3.40 15.33
CA PRO A 72 -7.32 2.38 16.36
C PRO A 72 -8.72 2.44 16.99
N GLU A 73 -9.26 3.66 17.16
CA GLU A 73 -10.49 3.90 17.92
C GLU A 73 -11.77 3.49 17.17
N ASN A 74 -11.83 3.75 15.87
CA ASN A 74 -13.05 3.57 15.07
C ASN A 74 -12.83 2.72 13.81
N GLY A 75 -11.60 2.30 13.53
CA GLY A 75 -11.27 1.49 12.35
C GLY A 75 -11.36 2.26 11.02
N ALA A 76 -11.45 3.59 11.05
CA ALA A 76 -11.51 4.40 9.83
C ALA A 76 -10.20 4.30 9.03
N SER A 77 -10.31 4.33 7.70
CA SER A 77 -9.14 4.51 6.84
C SER A 77 -8.53 5.91 7.04
N PRO A 78 -7.20 6.04 6.99
CA PRO A 78 -6.53 7.33 6.92
C PRO A 78 -7.02 8.16 5.72
N VAL A 79 -6.98 9.48 5.85
CA VAL A 79 -7.28 10.37 4.73
C VAL A 79 -6.05 10.46 3.83
N ALA A 80 -6.21 10.04 2.58
CA ALA A 80 -5.18 10.18 1.55
C ALA A 80 -4.87 11.66 1.29
N LEU A 81 -3.58 12.03 1.31
CA LEU A 81 -3.14 13.39 0.98
C LEU A 81 -2.50 13.43 -0.41
N ARG A 82 -1.48 12.60 -0.62
CA ARG A 82 -0.78 12.46 -1.91
C ARG A 82 -0.14 11.09 -2.03
N GLN A 83 -0.02 10.64 -3.27
CA GLN A 83 0.68 9.43 -3.62
C GLN A 83 1.53 9.69 -4.87
N ALA A 84 2.79 9.28 -4.85
CA ALA A 84 3.67 9.32 -6.02
C ALA A 84 4.77 8.27 -5.91
N TYR A 85 5.37 7.93 -7.04
CA TYR A 85 6.60 7.15 -7.05
C TYR A 85 7.78 8.04 -6.71
N LEU A 86 8.76 7.50 -5.98
CA LEU A 86 10.07 8.10 -5.87
C LEU A 86 10.69 8.15 -7.28
N PRO A 87 11.22 9.30 -7.74
CA PRO A 87 11.70 9.47 -9.12
C PRO A 87 12.64 8.35 -9.56
N ASP A 88 12.42 7.88 -10.80
CA ASP A 88 13.21 6.82 -11.45
C ASP A 88 13.23 5.46 -10.70
N THR A 89 12.22 5.20 -9.86
CA THR A 89 12.08 3.92 -9.14
C THR A 89 10.65 3.38 -9.15
N ALA A 90 10.50 2.09 -8.82
CA ALA A 90 9.20 1.46 -8.54
C ALA A 90 8.82 1.53 -7.04
N ILE A 91 9.39 2.50 -6.29
CA ILE A 91 9.09 2.70 -4.87
C ILE A 91 7.94 3.70 -4.75
N LEU A 92 6.83 3.26 -4.17
CA LEU A 92 5.63 4.07 -4.00
C LEU A 92 5.65 4.77 -2.64
N MET A 93 5.37 6.06 -2.62
CA MET A 93 5.27 6.90 -1.43
C MET A 93 3.85 7.44 -1.30
N THR A 94 3.19 7.12 -0.19
CA THR A 94 1.82 7.56 0.11
C THR A 94 1.81 8.34 1.42
N GLU A 95 1.49 9.63 1.36
CA GLU A 95 1.24 10.42 2.56
C GLU A 95 -0.23 10.36 2.94
N VAL A 96 -0.46 10.05 4.22
CA VAL A 96 -1.80 9.94 4.79
C VAL A 96 -1.91 10.74 6.07
N GLN A 97 -3.10 11.28 6.31
CA GLN A 97 -3.48 11.98 7.52
C GLN A 97 -4.26 11.02 8.44
N LEU A 98 -3.79 10.89 9.67
CA LEU A 98 -4.50 10.31 10.80
C LEU A 98 -5.20 11.41 11.60
N ASN A 99 -5.99 11.04 12.61
CA ASN A 99 -6.66 11.98 13.50
C ASN A 99 -5.68 12.93 14.24
N THR A 100 -4.52 12.42 14.66
CA THR A 100 -3.56 13.15 15.52
C THR A 100 -2.18 13.36 14.89
N GLY A 101 -1.95 12.88 13.67
CA GLY A 101 -0.63 12.94 13.04
C GLY A 101 -0.64 12.59 11.56
N ARG A 102 0.53 12.70 10.92
CA ARG A 102 0.72 12.34 9.51
C ARG A 102 1.77 11.27 9.34
N LEU A 103 1.46 10.32 8.46
CA LEU A 103 2.36 9.24 8.09
C LEU A 103 2.80 9.37 6.64
N LEU A 104 4.03 8.94 6.38
CA LEU A 104 4.52 8.54 5.08
C LEU A 104 4.62 7.02 5.06
N VAL A 105 3.91 6.40 4.13
CA VAL A 105 3.96 4.97 3.85
C VAL A 105 4.77 4.77 2.58
N THR A 106 5.85 4.02 2.68
CA THR A 106 6.72 3.67 1.54
C THR A 106 6.58 2.19 1.25
N ASP A 107 6.09 1.86 0.06
CA ASP A 107 5.82 0.51 -0.39
C ASP A 107 6.66 0.15 -1.61
N PHE A 108 7.29 -1.02 -1.59
CA PHE A 108 8.03 -1.56 -2.73
C PHE A 108 8.18 -3.07 -2.63
N MET A 109 8.53 -3.70 -3.75
CA MET A 109 8.87 -5.12 -3.81
C MET A 109 10.34 -5.23 -4.24
N PRO A 110 11.23 -5.78 -3.40
CA PRO A 110 12.63 -5.97 -3.76
C PRO A 110 12.78 -6.93 -4.94
N MET A 111 13.70 -6.64 -5.84
CA MET A 111 14.01 -7.57 -6.93
C MET A 111 14.69 -8.84 -6.41
N HIS A 112 14.20 -9.98 -6.91
CA HIS A 112 14.74 -11.32 -6.70
C HIS A 112 16.26 -11.37 -6.92
N GLY A 113 16.99 -12.11 -6.07
CA GLY A 113 18.43 -12.34 -6.21
C GLY A 113 19.35 -11.12 -6.00
N ILE A 114 18.81 -9.91 -5.82
CA ILE A 114 19.62 -8.67 -5.66
C ILE A 114 19.70 -8.23 -4.20
N MET A 115 18.66 -8.48 -3.40
CA MET A 115 18.65 -8.16 -1.97
C MET A 115 18.17 -9.35 -1.14
N PRO A 116 19.09 -10.08 -0.46
CA PRO A 116 18.68 -11.10 0.50
C PRO A 116 18.04 -10.40 1.71
N LEU A 117 16.72 -10.50 1.82
CA LEU A 117 16.01 -10.06 3.02
C LEU A 117 16.04 -11.17 4.07
N ASN A 118 16.83 -11.00 5.14
CA ASN A 118 16.78 -11.75 6.41
C ASN A 118 16.14 -13.16 6.39
N GLY A 119 16.66 -14.08 5.57
CA GLY A 119 16.21 -15.49 5.55
C GLY A 119 14.95 -15.79 4.71
N HIS A 120 14.41 -14.85 3.95
CA HIS A 120 13.25 -15.04 3.07
C HIS A 120 13.56 -15.65 1.69
N GLY A 121 14.82 -16.08 1.44
CA GLY A 121 15.18 -16.70 0.16
C GLY A 121 14.88 -15.83 -1.06
N ASP A 122 14.46 -16.48 -2.16
CA ASP A 122 13.99 -15.85 -3.40
C ASP A 122 12.44 -15.75 -3.43
N ASP A 123 11.77 -15.70 -2.26
CA ASP A 123 10.32 -15.54 -2.22
C ASP A 123 9.93 -14.07 -2.44
N PRO A 124 8.92 -13.80 -3.28
CA PRO A 124 8.41 -12.45 -3.50
C PRO A 124 7.83 -11.89 -2.20
N CYS A 125 8.15 -10.63 -1.89
CA CYS A 125 7.65 -9.98 -0.70
C CYS A 125 7.37 -8.50 -0.94
N ILE A 126 6.46 -7.96 -0.12
CA ILE A 126 6.19 -6.53 -0.07
C ILE A 126 6.88 -5.97 1.17
N VAL A 127 7.72 -4.95 0.96
CA VAL A 127 8.30 -4.17 2.04
C VAL A 127 7.49 -2.90 2.20
N ARG A 128 6.92 -2.72 3.40
CA ARG A 128 6.21 -1.51 3.82
C ARG A 128 6.96 -0.84 4.95
N GLN A 129 7.50 0.34 4.70
CA GLN A 129 8.08 1.22 5.72
C GLN A 129 7.08 2.31 6.09
N ILE A 130 6.92 2.58 7.39
CA ILE A 130 6.03 3.63 7.90
C ILE A 130 6.87 4.64 8.66
N THR A 131 6.74 5.92 8.33
CA THR A 131 7.48 7.02 8.95
C THR A 131 6.52 8.09 9.42
N ALA A 132 6.60 8.49 10.69
CA ALA A 132 5.85 9.62 11.21
C ALA A 132 6.47 10.94 10.70
N LEU A 133 5.64 11.77 10.07
CA LEU A 133 6.06 13.07 9.53
C LEU A 133 5.77 14.21 10.49
N GLU A 134 4.61 14.18 11.15
CA GLU A 134 4.19 15.20 12.12
C GLU A 134 3.22 14.60 13.15
N GLY A 135 3.27 15.11 14.38
CA GLY A 135 2.33 14.77 15.44
C GLY A 135 2.55 13.38 16.03
N GLU A 136 1.63 12.98 16.90
CA GLU A 136 1.58 11.64 17.45
C GLU A 136 0.78 10.73 16.50
N CYS A 137 1.41 9.68 15.98
CA CYS A 137 0.79 8.78 15.02
C CYS A 137 0.43 7.45 15.68
N GLN A 138 -0.86 7.27 15.99
CA GLN A 138 -1.41 5.99 16.44
C GLN A 138 -2.21 5.35 15.31
N PHE A 139 -1.91 4.09 14.99
CA PHE A 139 -2.60 3.36 13.94
C PHE A 139 -2.59 1.86 14.23
N ALA A 140 -3.58 1.16 13.68
CA ALA A 140 -3.65 -0.29 13.67
C ALA A 140 -3.37 -0.82 12.26
N VAL A 141 -2.58 -1.90 12.19
CA VAL A 141 -2.39 -2.66 10.95
C VAL A 141 -3.48 -3.74 10.90
N ARG A 142 -4.27 -3.73 9.83
CA ARG A 142 -5.28 -4.73 9.53
C ARG A 142 -4.80 -5.61 8.39
N PHE A 143 -4.71 -6.90 8.64
CA PHE A 143 -4.40 -7.90 7.63
C PHE A 143 -5.53 -8.92 7.59
N LYS A 144 -6.15 -9.06 6.43
CA LYS A 144 -7.19 -10.05 6.16
C LYS A 144 -6.79 -10.83 4.92
N VAL A 145 -6.94 -12.14 4.97
CA VAL A 145 -6.77 -13.07 3.84
C VAL A 145 -8.05 -13.85 3.62
#